data_AF-A0A0L0HSJ0-F1
#
_entry.id   AF-A0A0L0HSJ0-F1
#
_cell.length_a   1.000
_cell.length_b   1.000
_cell.length_c   1.000
_cell.angle_alpha   90.00
_cell.angle_beta   90.00
_cell.angle_gamma   90.00
#
_symmetry.space_group_name_H-M   'P 1'
#
loop_
_entity.id
_entity.type
_entity.pdbx_description
1 polymer ?
#
loop_
_entity_poly.entity_id
_entity_poly.type
_entity_poly.pdbx_seq_one_letter_code
_entity_poly.pdbx_strand_id
1 'polypeptide(L)'
;MQFKALALLLVAAAPAVFAAPAPAANVKINSDLRVNPDGWTPIYADYIGHMKSRFVNKPVTVAQASQANTKTGYYIEGNNNSDDLFMGIMRQVTGLVPNQLYKMDWNINMTSPFGDNCFGVGGSPGGSNYVKIGGATNKPNVGQKRTASGDFWTFTNFDHGHQADDGKDMSTVSNISVPGAECEGTEYGLVPTILDLRRRPVKADANGSLWAVIGIDSGFEGVTGVYYQQIAIEFIPATAEEAEFPF
;
A
#
# COMPACT_ATOMS: atom_id res chain seq x y z
N MET A 1 -74.67 -45.12 5.20
CA MET A 1 -73.34 -44.61 5.56
C MET A 1 -72.62 -44.24 4.27
N GLN A 2 -72.49 -42.95 3.96
CA GLN A 2 -71.77 -42.45 2.78
C GLN A 2 -70.35 -42.06 3.19
N PHE A 3 -69.33 -42.69 2.61
CA PHE A 3 -67.94 -42.27 2.77
C PHE A 3 -67.61 -41.21 1.73
N LYS A 4 -67.38 -39.96 2.17
CA LYS A 4 -66.79 -38.91 1.35
C LYS A 4 -65.27 -39.13 1.31
N ALA A 5 -64.71 -39.39 0.14
CA ALA A 5 -63.27 -39.40 -0.07
C ALA A 5 -62.76 -37.95 -0.12
N LEU A 6 -61.90 -37.58 0.82
CA LEU A 6 -61.23 -36.28 0.86
C LEU A 6 -59.91 -36.43 0.07
N ALA A 7 -59.84 -35.83 -1.11
CA ALA A 7 -58.61 -35.78 -1.90
C ALA A 7 -57.68 -34.72 -1.30
N LEU A 8 -56.54 -35.15 -0.75
CA LEU A 8 -55.50 -34.27 -0.25
C LEU A 8 -54.58 -33.90 -1.44
N LEU A 9 -54.69 -32.66 -1.95
CA LEU A 9 -53.71 -32.13 -2.90
C LEU A 9 -52.42 -31.78 -2.15
N LEU A 10 -51.37 -32.57 -2.35
CA LEU A 10 -50.01 -32.14 -2.02
C LEU A 10 -49.49 -31.21 -3.12
N VAL A 11 -49.41 -29.92 -2.81
CA VAL A 11 -48.68 -28.95 -3.63
C VAL A 11 -47.20 -29.08 -3.26
N ALA A 12 -46.42 -29.73 -4.12
CA ALA A 12 -44.96 -29.76 -3.99
C ALA A 12 -44.41 -28.36 -4.33
N ALA A 13 -43.99 -27.61 -3.31
CA ALA A 13 -43.25 -26.36 -3.52
C ALA A 13 -41.86 -26.72 -4.05
N ALA A 14 -41.59 -26.37 -5.32
CA ALA A 14 -40.25 -26.47 -5.87
C ALA A 14 -39.30 -25.56 -5.06
N PRO A 15 -38.09 -26.03 -4.69
CA PRO A 15 -37.14 -25.19 -3.98
C PRO A 15 -36.78 -24.01 -4.88
N ALA A 16 -36.97 -22.79 -4.37
CA ALA A 16 -36.49 -21.59 -5.04
C ALA A 16 -34.97 -21.70 -5.17
N VAL A 17 -34.49 -21.90 -6.40
CA VAL A 17 -33.07 -21.81 -6.71
C VAL A 17 -32.73 -20.34 -6.66
N PHE A 18 -32.20 -19.88 -5.51
CA PHE A 18 -31.62 -18.56 -5.42
C PHE A 18 -30.40 -18.54 -6.36
N ALA A 19 -30.50 -17.80 -7.46
CA ALA A 19 -29.35 -17.54 -8.31
C ALA A 19 -28.24 -16.94 -7.43
N ALA A 20 -27.01 -17.45 -7.57
CA ALA A 20 -25.87 -16.86 -6.90
C ALA A 20 -25.79 -15.37 -7.26
N PRO A 21 -25.50 -14.47 -6.31
CA PRO A 21 -25.33 -13.07 -6.61
C PRO A 21 -24.26 -12.90 -7.69
N ALA A 22 -24.47 -11.95 -8.61
CA ALA A 22 -23.51 -11.66 -9.66
C ALA A 22 -22.13 -11.33 -9.03
N PRO A 23 -21.02 -11.79 -9.62
CA PRO A 23 -19.70 -11.49 -9.09
C PRO A 23 -19.50 -9.97 -9.07
N ALA A 24 -18.86 -9.48 -8.00
CA ALA A 24 -18.49 -8.08 -7.91
C ALA A 24 -17.60 -7.70 -9.11
N ALA A 25 -17.70 -6.45 -9.56
CA ALA A 25 -16.86 -5.95 -10.65
C ALA A 25 -15.49 -5.51 -10.12
N ASN A 26 -14.47 -5.54 -10.97
CA ASN A 26 -13.17 -4.97 -10.65
C ASN A 26 -13.28 -3.45 -10.52
N VAL A 27 -12.57 -2.88 -9.56
CA VAL A 27 -12.44 -1.43 -9.39
C VAL A 27 -11.00 -1.03 -9.72
N LYS A 28 -10.83 0.05 -10.49
CA LYS A 28 -9.50 0.53 -10.89
C LYS A 28 -9.26 1.94 -10.39
N ILE A 29 -8.06 2.15 -9.87
CA ILE A 29 -7.50 3.45 -9.56
C ILE A 29 -6.31 3.69 -10.48
N ASN A 30 -6.23 4.90 -11.04
CA ASN A 30 -5.07 5.35 -11.79
C ASN A 30 -4.73 6.78 -11.39
N SER A 31 -3.77 6.91 -10.48
CA SER A 31 -3.28 8.19 -9.96
C SER A 31 -2.03 8.62 -10.71
N ASP A 32 -2.11 9.69 -11.50
CA ASP A 32 -0.92 10.42 -11.98
C ASP A 32 -0.58 11.54 -11.00
N LEU A 33 0.33 11.23 -10.08
CA LEU A 33 0.72 12.13 -8.99
C LEU A 33 1.56 13.32 -9.47
N ARG A 34 2.00 13.30 -10.73
CA ARG A 34 2.66 14.43 -11.38
C ARG A 34 1.64 15.48 -11.83
N VAL A 35 0.34 15.16 -11.83
CA VAL A 35 -0.74 16.10 -12.14
C VAL A 35 -1.35 16.67 -10.85
N ASN A 36 -1.71 15.80 -9.90
CA ASN A 36 -2.31 16.18 -8.62
C ASN A 36 -2.17 15.02 -7.61
N PRO A 37 -2.29 15.25 -6.29
CA PRO A 37 -2.09 14.20 -5.29
C PRO A 37 -3.17 13.12 -5.24
N ASP A 38 -4.31 13.27 -5.93
CA ASP A 38 -5.38 12.27 -6.08
C ASP A 38 -5.82 11.60 -4.76
N GLY A 39 -5.91 12.39 -3.68
CA GLY A 39 -6.33 11.93 -2.35
C GLY A 39 -5.27 11.15 -1.56
N TRP A 40 -4.06 10.97 -2.09
CA TRP A 40 -2.94 10.40 -1.36
C TRP A 40 -2.44 11.38 -0.29
N THR A 41 -2.21 10.86 0.91
CA THR A 41 -1.74 11.62 2.08
C THR A 41 -0.59 10.87 2.76
N PRO A 42 0.36 11.56 3.40
CA PRO A 42 1.58 10.92 3.89
C PRO A 42 1.34 10.20 5.22
N ILE A 43 2.20 9.21 5.50
CA ILE A 43 2.28 8.51 6.78
C ILE A 43 3.73 8.19 7.11
N TYR A 44 4.13 8.39 8.37
CA TYR A 44 5.48 8.15 8.87
C TYR A 44 5.40 7.41 10.21
N ALA A 45 6.18 6.36 10.40
CA ALA A 45 6.21 5.57 11.62
C ALA A 45 7.63 5.04 11.90
N ASP A 46 7.79 4.30 13.00
CA ASP A 46 9.04 3.65 13.39
C ASP A 46 10.21 4.63 13.55
N TYR A 47 9.89 5.74 14.23
CA TYR A 47 10.86 6.72 14.68
C TYR A 47 10.64 7.05 16.15
N ILE A 48 11.69 7.52 16.81
CA ILE A 48 11.59 8.02 18.18
C ILE A 48 11.16 9.48 18.13
N GLY A 49 10.06 9.83 18.81
CA GLY A 49 9.42 11.14 18.70
C GLY A 49 10.31 12.34 19.09
N HIS A 50 11.34 12.14 19.91
CA HIS A 50 12.29 13.20 20.27
C HIS A 50 13.47 13.32 19.29
N MET A 51 13.70 12.32 18.43
CA MET A 51 14.75 12.38 17.42
C MET A 51 14.39 13.44 16.38
N LYS A 52 15.40 14.14 15.86
CA LYS A 52 15.24 15.15 14.80
C LYS A 52 14.98 14.48 13.44
N SER A 53 14.08 13.50 13.38
CA SER A 53 13.59 12.94 12.13
C SER A 53 12.90 14.07 11.38
N ARG A 54 13.52 14.49 10.28
CA ARG A 54 12.99 15.52 9.39
C ARG A 54 12.11 14.81 8.39
N PHE A 55 10.84 15.20 8.32
CA PHE A 55 9.93 14.73 7.28
C PHE A 55 9.60 15.87 6.33
N VAL A 56 9.72 15.61 5.04
CA VAL A 56 9.25 16.54 4.00
C VAL A 56 8.32 15.76 3.09
N ASN A 57 7.11 16.27 2.91
CA ASN A 57 6.19 15.73 1.92
C ASN A 57 5.53 16.87 1.17
N LYS A 58 5.37 16.69 -0.14
CA LYS A 58 4.68 17.67 -1.00
C LYS A 58 4.34 17.05 -2.35
N PRO A 59 3.18 17.37 -2.94
CA PRO A 59 2.99 17.19 -4.36
C PRO A 59 3.90 18.16 -5.13
N VAL A 60 4.53 17.67 -6.20
CA VAL A 60 5.31 18.47 -7.15
C VAL A 60 4.81 18.14 -8.55
N THR A 61 3.98 19.01 -9.10
CA THR A 61 3.35 18.77 -10.39
C THR A 61 4.27 19.12 -11.55
N VAL A 62 4.01 18.57 -12.74
CA VAL A 62 4.71 18.96 -13.98
C VAL A 62 4.58 20.45 -14.29
N ALA A 63 3.49 21.09 -13.85
CA ALA A 63 3.28 22.54 -14.03
C ALA A 63 4.13 23.38 -13.06
N GLN A 64 4.49 22.82 -11.90
CA GLN A 64 5.38 23.45 -10.92
C GLN A 64 6.86 23.22 -11.25
N ALA A 65 7.18 22.09 -11.88
CA ALA A 65 8.53 21.81 -12.34
C ALA A 65 8.84 22.62 -13.61
N SER A 66 10.06 23.13 -13.71
CA SER A 66 10.49 23.89 -14.89
C SER A 66 10.48 23.05 -16.18
N GLN A 67 10.51 21.72 -16.07
CA GLN A 67 10.25 20.72 -17.12
C GLN A 67 9.70 19.42 -16.48
N ALA A 68 8.95 18.61 -17.23
CA ALA A 68 8.53 17.27 -16.80
C ALA A 68 9.78 16.38 -16.63
N ASN A 69 10.33 16.34 -15.41
CA ASN A 69 11.55 15.62 -15.09
C ASN A 69 11.29 14.58 -13.99
N THR A 70 12.35 13.87 -13.62
CA THR A 70 12.37 12.83 -12.58
C THR A 70 12.11 13.35 -11.16
N LYS A 71 11.88 14.66 -10.97
CA LYS A 71 11.55 15.29 -9.68
C LYS A 71 10.10 15.83 -9.65
N THR A 72 9.18 15.05 -10.22
CA THR A 72 7.74 15.31 -10.22
C THR A 72 6.99 14.11 -9.64
N GLY A 73 5.81 14.34 -9.07
CA GLY A 73 5.02 13.34 -8.35
C GLY A 73 4.75 13.76 -6.91
N TYR A 74 4.38 12.79 -6.08
CA TYR A 74 4.28 12.98 -4.64
C TYR A 74 5.64 12.73 -3.99
N TYR A 75 6.29 13.81 -3.54
CA TYR A 75 7.57 13.73 -2.84
C TYR A 75 7.35 13.29 -1.40
N ILE A 76 8.13 12.31 -0.95
CA ILE A 76 8.31 11.98 0.46
C ILE A 76 9.80 11.93 0.78
N GLU A 77 10.16 12.42 1.96
CA GLU A 77 11.52 12.43 2.48
C GLU A 77 11.48 12.20 3.98
N GLY A 78 12.44 11.42 4.47
CA GLY A 78 12.68 11.23 5.89
C GLY A 78 14.16 11.06 6.17
N ASN A 79 14.58 11.55 7.33
CA ASN A 79 15.89 11.23 7.90
C ASN A 79 15.75 10.08 8.89
N ASN A 80 16.23 8.90 8.51
CA ASN A 80 16.21 7.71 9.34
C ASN A 80 17.33 7.77 10.37
N ASN A 81 16.97 8.02 11.63
CA ASN A 81 17.89 7.94 12.77
C ASN A 81 17.58 6.72 13.65
N SER A 82 16.60 5.90 13.27
CA SER A 82 16.08 4.78 14.05
C SER A 82 16.49 3.40 13.53
N ASP A 83 17.14 3.34 12.36
CA ASP A 83 17.46 2.11 11.61
C ASP A 83 16.21 1.35 11.10
N ASP A 84 15.04 2.00 11.14
CA ASP A 84 13.76 1.32 10.84
C ASP A 84 12.66 2.29 10.38
N LEU A 85 12.99 3.42 9.75
CA LEU A 85 11.99 4.44 9.44
C LEU A 85 11.03 3.98 8.33
N PHE A 86 9.73 3.88 8.65
CA PHE A 86 8.68 3.75 7.64
C PHE A 86 8.21 5.11 7.12
N MET A 87 8.20 5.28 5.80
CA MET A 87 7.73 6.48 5.10
C MET A 87 6.83 6.12 3.93
N GLY A 88 5.59 6.57 3.91
CA GLY A 88 4.66 6.20 2.85
C GLY A 88 3.59 7.23 2.54
N ILE A 89 2.72 6.84 1.62
CA ILE A 89 1.48 7.52 1.30
C ILE A 89 0.32 6.53 1.33
N MET A 90 -0.85 7.02 1.72
CA MET A 90 -2.08 6.26 1.83
C MET A 90 -3.24 6.98 1.16
N ARG A 91 -4.18 6.20 0.61
CA ARG A 91 -5.41 6.70 -0.01
C ARG A 91 -6.60 5.83 0.38
N GLN A 92 -7.73 6.47 0.71
CA GLN A 92 -9.00 5.78 0.83
C GLN A 92 -9.61 5.55 -0.56
N VAL A 93 -10.02 4.31 -0.78
CA VAL A 93 -10.73 3.82 -1.95
C VAL A 93 -12.17 3.55 -1.54
N THR A 94 -13.13 4.03 -2.31
CA THR A 94 -14.56 3.86 -2.05
C THR A 94 -15.26 3.28 -3.27
N GLY A 95 -16.52 2.87 -3.13
CA GLY A 95 -17.29 2.27 -4.22
C GLY A 95 -17.00 0.77 -4.43
N LEU A 96 -16.33 0.14 -3.47
CA LEU A 96 -16.19 -1.32 -3.42
C LEU A 96 -17.48 -1.94 -2.86
N VAL A 97 -17.69 -3.22 -3.13
CA VAL A 97 -18.75 -3.99 -2.45
C VAL A 97 -18.42 -4.10 -0.95
N PRO A 98 -19.36 -3.74 -0.04
CA PRO A 98 -19.14 -3.86 1.40
C PRO A 98 -18.75 -5.26 1.85
N ASN A 99 -17.82 -5.36 2.80
CA ASN A 99 -17.33 -6.63 3.37
C ASN A 99 -16.71 -7.63 2.38
N GLN A 100 -16.52 -7.26 1.11
CA GLN A 100 -15.91 -8.10 0.08
C GLN A 100 -14.39 -8.13 0.23
N LEU A 101 -13.79 -9.29 0.03
CA LEU A 101 -12.33 -9.46 -0.08
C LEU A 101 -11.88 -9.03 -1.49
N TYR A 102 -10.77 -8.31 -1.56
CA TYR A 102 -10.14 -7.89 -2.81
C TYR A 102 -8.66 -8.27 -2.82
N LYS A 103 -8.20 -8.80 -3.95
CA LYS A 103 -6.80 -8.83 -4.34
C LYS A 103 -6.46 -7.49 -5.00
N MET A 104 -5.25 -7.00 -4.78
CA MET A 104 -4.79 -5.73 -5.34
C MET A 104 -3.62 -5.99 -6.30
N ASP A 105 -3.82 -5.74 -7.58
CA ASP A 105 -2.75 -5.77 -8.59
C ASP A 105 -2.19 -4.34 -8.73
N TRP A 106 -0.90 -4.16 -8.47
CA TRP A 106 -0.25 -2.83 -8.44
C TRP A 106 0.66 -2.61 -9.65
N ASN A 107 0.67 -1.38 -10.14
CA ASN A 107 1.65 -0.88 -11.11
C ASN A 107 2.10 0.52 -10.69
N ILE A 108 3.38 0.64 -10.32
CA ILE A 108 3.94 1.84 -9.73
C ILE A 108 5.15 2.32 -10.52
N ASN A 109 5.16 3.62 -10.81
CA ASN A 109 6.33 4.34 -11.30
C ASN A 109 6.79 5.31 -10.23
N MET A 110 8.08 5.26 -9.91
CA MET A 110 8.72 6.15 -8.96
C MET A 110 10.14 6.51 -9.40
N THR A 111 10.67 7.57 -8.81
CA THR A 111 12.05 7.99 -9.02
C THR A 111 12.77 8.14 -7.70
N SER A 112 14.07 7.86 -7.76
CA SER A 112 14.98 7.85 -6.63
C SER A 112 16.33 8.38 -7.09
N PRO A 113 17.13 8.97 -6.20
CA PRO A 113 18.48 9.38 -6.54
C PRO A 113 19.54 8.28 -6.35
N PHE A 114 19.18 7.12 -5.80
CA PHE A 114 20.17 6.17 -5.27
C PHE A 114 20.44 5.00 -6.21
N GLY A 115 21.72 4.69 -6.44
CA GLY A 115 22.17 3.53 -7.22
C GLY A 115 22.01 2.17 -6.53
N ASP A 116 22.17 1.09 -7.31
CA ASP A 116 21.98 -0.32 -6.94
C ASP A 116 23.19 -1.02 -6.30
N ASN A 117 24.33 -0.34 -6.19
CA ASN A 117 25.59 -0.90 -5.67
C ASN A 117 26.31 0.04 -4.68
N CYS A 118 25.52 0.75 -3.88
CA CYS A 118 26.01 1.76 -2.95
C CYS A 118 26.20 1.20 -1.53
N PHE A 119 26.98 1.89 -0.71
CA PHE A 119 27.22 1.51 0.68
C PHE A 119 26.84 2.66 1.61
N GLY A 120 26.30 2.31 2.77
CA GLY A 120 25.84 3.24 3.79
C GLY A 120 25.73 2.56 5.15
N VAL A 121 25.49 3.35 6.20
CA VAL A 121 25.22 2.85 7.54
C VAL A 121 23.81 2.27 7.57
N GLY A 122 23.62 1.13 8.24
CA GLY A 122 22.36 0.37 8.21
C GLY A 122 22.06 -0.34 6.86
N GLY A 123 22.76 0.05 5.79
CA GLY A 123 22.68 -0.61 4.49
C GLY A 123 22.91 0.32 3.30
N SER A 124 22.63 -0.17 2.10
CA SER A 124 22.77 0.64 0.88
C SER A 124 21.60 1.65 0.77
N PRO A 125 21.86 2.91 0.37
CA PRO A 125 20.79 3.91 0.26
C PRO A 125 19.73 3.56 -0.80
N GLY A 126 20.08 2.79 -1.84
CA GLY A 126 19.12 2.28 -2.81
C GLY A 126 18.48 0.95 -2.38
N GLY A 127 19.30 -0.02 -2.02
CA GLY A 127 18.90 -1.42 -1.83
C GLY A 127 18.36 -1.77 -0.44
N SER A 128 18.66 -0.97 0.58
CA SER A 128 18.19 -1.16 1.96
C SER A 128 17.02 -0.23 2.32
N ASN A 129 16.40 0.34 1.31
CA ASN A 129 15.15 1.07 1.37
C ASN A 129 14.09 0.26 0.62
N TYR A 130 13.31 -0.50 1.36
CA TYR A 130 12.43 -1.54 0.83
C TYR A 130 11.06 -0.96 0.50
N VAL A 131 10.65 -1.05 -0.76
CA VAL A 131 9.32 -0.63 -1.18
C VAL A 131 8.30 -1.67 -0.73
N LYS A 132 7.29 -1.21 -0.01
CA LYS A 132 6.21 -2.02 0.52
C LYS A 132 4.87 -1.53 0.01
N ILE A 133 3.98 -2.47 -0.28
CA ILE A 133 2.61 -2.18 -0.70
C ILE A 133 1.62 -3.03 0.09
N GLY A 134 0.41 -2.52 0.28
CA GLY A 134 -0.64 -3.28 0.94
C GLY A 134 -1.94 -2.52 1.06
N GLY A 135 -2.85 -3.11 1.81
CA GLY A 135 -4.17 -2.55 2.04
C GLY A 135 -4.64 -2.78 3.47
N ALA A 136 -5.47 -1.87 3.97
CA ALA A 136 -6.07 -1.97 5.29
C ALA A 136 -7.58 -1.69 5.22
N THR A 137 -8.38 -2.46 5.97
CA THR A 137 -9.80 -2.17 6.16
C THR A 137 -9.99 -0.89 6.98
N ASN A 138 -9.21 -0.75 8.06
CA ASN A 138 -9.25 0.42 8.92
C ASN A 138 -8.31 1.50 8.39
N LYS A 139 -8.63 2.77 8.67
CA LYS A 139 -7.75 3.89 8.34
C LYS A 139 -6.36 3.68 8.97
N PRO A 140 -5.27 3.71 8.17
CA PRO A 140 -3.92 3.69 8.69
C PRO A 140 -3.70 4.88 9.64
N ASN A 141 -3.14 4.61 10.81
CA ASN A 141 -2.82 5.61 11.80
C ASN A 141 -1.48 5.29 12.47
N VAL A 142 -0.96 6.27 13.20
CA VAL A 142 0.32 6.17 13.90
C VAL A 142 0.04 6.40 15.38
N GLY A 143 0.38 5.41 16.20
CA GLY A 143 0.36 5.47 17.66
C GLY A 143 1.75 5.77 18.23
N GLN A 144 1.81 5.94 19.55
CA GLN A 144 3.08 6.09 20.28
C GLN A 144 3.10 5.15 21.49
N LYS A 145 4.23 4.48 21.71
CA LYS A 145 4.47 3.60 22.86
C LYS A 145 5.73 4.03 23.57
N ARG A 146 5.65 4.05 24.91
CA ARG A 146 6.82 4.36 25.74
C ARG A 146 7.78 3.16 25.74
N THR A 147 9.05 3.40 25.44
CA THR A 147 10.12 2.40 25.47
C THR A 147 10.64 2.22 26.90
N ALA A 148 11.47 1.19 27.11
CA ALA A 148 12.14 0.96 28.40
C ALA A 148 13.13 2.09 28.76
N SER A 149 13.74 2.74 27.76
CA SER A 149 14.60 3.93 27.94
C SER A 149 13.81 5.18 28.34
N GLY A 150 12.48 5.14 28.26
CA GLY A 150 11.59 6.25 28.58
C GLY A 150 11.20 7.12 27.38
N ASP A 151 11.68 6.78 26.18
CA ASP A 151 11.37 7.44 24.91
C ASP A 151 10.00 7.04 24.36
N PHE A 152 9.54 7.73 23.32
CA PHE A 152 8.30 7.38 22.63
C PHE A 152 8.61 6.90 21.22
N TRP A 153 8.43 5.60 21.00
CA TRP A 153 8.48 4.98 19.68
C TRP A 153 7.14 5.13 18.98
N THR A 154 7.14 5.52 17.70
CA THR A 154 5.93 5.58 16.88
C THR A 154 5.71 4.27 16.15
N PHE A 155 4.47 3.82 16.01
CA PHE A 155 4.16 2.56 15.33
C PHE A 155 2.84 2.68 14.56
N THR A 156 2.69 1.90 13.49
CA THR A 156 1.47 1.82 12.69
C THR A 156 0.43 0.91 13.34
N ASN A 157 -0.85 1.11 13.02
CA ASN A 157 -1.92 0.14 13.33
C ASN A 157 -2.09 -0.98 12.30
N PHE A 158 -1.17 -1.07 11.34
CA PHE A 158 -1.08 -2.13 10.33
C PHE A 158 0.34 -2.67 10.34
N ASP A 159 0.49 -3.96 10.06
CA ASP A 159 1.79 -4.62 10.06
C ASP A 159 2.42 -4.55 8.67
N HIS A 160 3.47 -3.75 8.51
CA HIS A 160 4.27 -3.70 7.28
C HIS A 160 5.49 -4.62 7.29
N GLY A 161 5.71 -5.36 8.37
CA GLY A 161 6.91 -6.16 8.56
C GLY A 161 8.08 -5.27 8.97
N HIS A 162 9.29 -5.79 8.83
CA HIS A 162 10.51 -5.11 9.23
C HIS A 162 11.51 -5.17 8.08
N GLN A 163 11.88 -4.00 7.56
CA GLN A 163 12.85 -3.87 6.48
C GLN A 163 12.52 -4.80 5.29
N ALA A 164 13.36 -5.81 5.00
CA ALA A 164 13.17 -6.72 3.88
C ALA A 164 11.96 -7.66 4.04
N ASP A 165 11.53 -7.92 5.28
CA ASP A 165 10.52 -8.94 5.57
C ASP A 165 9.10 -8.44 5.26
N ASP A 166 8.26 -9.34 4.73
CA ASP A 166 6.83 -9.06 4.58
C ASP A 166 6.15 -8.92 5.96
N GLY A 167 5.23 -7.98 6.09
CA GLY A 167 4.30 -7.90 7.22
C GLY A 167 3.00 -8.63 6.94
N LYS A 168 2.10 -8.70 7.93
CA LYS A 168 0.75 -9.25 7.73
C LYS A 168 -0.09 -8.43 6.76
N ASP A 169 0.07 -7.11 6.75
CA ASP A 169 -0.79 -6.18 6.00
C ASP A 169 -0.09 -5.55 4.79
N MET A 170 1.25 -5.54 4.75
CA MET A 170 2.02 -5.09 3.57
C MET A 170 3.12 -6.07 3.17
N SER A 171 3.45 -6.09 1.89
CA SER A 171 4.46 -6.96 1.31
C SER A 171 5.60 -6.16 0.69
N THR A 172 6.84 -6.61 0.87
CA THR A 172 8.05 -6.05 0.26
C THR A 172 8.10 -6.46 -1.22
N VAL A 173 8.12 -5.50 -2.14
CA VAL A 173 8.00 -5.75 -3.59
C VAL A 173 9.23 -5.35 -4.39
N SER A 174 10.03 -4.42 -3.88
CA SER A 174 11.20 -3.87 -4.55
C SER A 174 12.07 -3.14 -3.53
N ASN A 175 13.12 -2.49 -4.00
CA ASN A 175 13.79 -1.39 -3.32
C ASN A 175 13.76 -0.14 -4.22
N ILE A 176 14.40 0.94 -3.79
CA ILE A 176 14.40 2.23 -4.50
C ILE A 176 15.64 2.45 -5.37
N SER A 177 16.39 1.39 -5.69
CA SER A 177 17.62 1.51 -6.47
C SER A 177 17.32 1.88 -7.93
N VAL A 178 18.16 2.74 -8.48
CA VAL A 178 18.20 3.10 -9.90
C VAL A 178 19.41 2.41 -10.54
N PRO A 179 19.20 1.46 -11.47
CA PRO A 179 20.28 0.74 -12.11
C PRO A 179 21.29 1.68 -12.80
N GLY A 180 22.56 1.55 -12.47
CA GLY A 180 23.65 2.35 -13.04
C GLY A 180 23.68 3.82 -12.60
N ALA A 181 22.90 4.22 -11.60
CA ALA A 181 23.03 5.54 -10.99
C ALA A 181 24.20 5.57 -9.99
N GLU A 182 24.75 6.77 -9.81
CA GLU A 182 25.85 7.04 -8.89
C GLU A 182 25.39 7.03 -7.41
N CYS A 183 26.33 6.86 -6.49
CA CYS A 183 26.02 6.72 -5.06
C CYS A 183 25.88 8.03 -4.31
N GLU A 184 26.27 9.14 -4.93
CA GLU A 184 26.20 10.49 -4.38
C GLU A 184 24.76 11.00 -4.23
N GLY A 185 23.80 10.38 -4.91
CA GLY A 185 22.39 10.71 -4.75
C GLY A 185 21.99 12.07 -5.34
N THR A 186 22.72 12.58 -6.35
CA THR A 186 22.51 13.92 -6.90
C THR A 186 21.47 13.97 -8.02
N GLU A 187 21.35 12.89 -8.79
CA GLU A 187 20.47 12.80 -9.96
C GLU A 187 19.35 11.78 -9.74
N TYR A 188 18.11 12.18 -9.99
CA TYR A 188 16.97 11.27 -9.86
C TYR A 188 16.80 10.50 -11.16
N GLY A 189 16.76 9.17 -11.06
CA GLY A 189 16.44 8.27 -12.15
C GLY A 189 15.19 7.42 -11.84
N LEU A 190 14.80 6.61 -12.81
CA LEU A 190 13.65 5.72 -12.68
C LEU A 190 14.05 4.47 -11.90
N VAL A 191 13.29 4.16 -10.85
CA VAL A 191 13.31 2.83 -10.24
C VAL A 191 12.62 1.87 -11.22
N PRO A 192 13.09 0.61 -11.36
CA PRO A 192 12.39 -0.39 -12.16
C PRO A 192 10.90 -0.45 -11.81
N THR A 193 10.04 -0.48 -12.83
CA THR A 193 8.59 -0.48 -12.63
C THR A 193 8.18 -1.65 -11.74
N ILE A 194 7.43 -1.34 -10.70
CA ILE A 194 7.01 -2.32 -9.70
C ILE A 194 5.67 -2.88 -10.15
N LEU A 195 5.64 -4.20 -10.36
CA LEU A 195 4.45 -4.98 -10.65
C LEU A 195 4.32 -6.06 -9.57
N ASP A 196 3.25 -6.01 -8.78
CA ASP A 196 2.96 -7.06 -7.79
C ASP A 196 1.69 -7.81 -8.14
N LEU A 197 1.85 -9.13 -8.24
CA LEU A 197 0.80 -10.08 -8.57
C LEU A 197 0.62 -11.15 -7.47
N ARG A 198 1.27 -10.96 -6.30
CA ARG A 198 1.13 -11.86 -5.14
C ARG A 198 -0.27 -11.81 -4.54
N ARG A 199 -1.04 -10.74 -4.82
CA ARG A 199 -2.50 -10.70 -4.63
C ARG A 199 -2.92 -11.05 -3.20
N ARG A 200 -2.28 -10.44 -2.21
CA ARG A 200 -2.74 -10.62 -0.82
C ARG A 200 -4.14 -10.03 -0.65
N PRO A 201 -5.11 -10.80 -0.13
CA PRO A 201 -6.48 -10.35 0.00
C PRO A 201 -6.64 -9.37 1.17
N VAL A 202 -7.39 -8.30 0.94
CA VAL A 202 -7.79 -7.33 1.95
C VAL A 202 -9.29 -7.12 1.89
N LYS A 203 -9.93 -7.03 3.06
CA LYS A 203 -11.38 -6.91 3.16
C LYS A 203 -11.80 -5.44 3.13
N ALA A 204 -12.76 -5.09 2.27
CA ALA A 204 -13.42 -3.79 2.32
C ALA A 204 -14.28 -3.66 3.59
N ASP A 205 -14.42 -2.46 4.11
CA ASP A 205 -15.24 -2.19 5.29
C ASP A 205 -16.75 -2.33 5.00
N ALA A 206 -17.58 -2.11 6.02
CA ALA A 206 -19.04 -2.20 5.92
C ALA A 206 -19.66 -1.10 5.02
N ASN A 207 -18.88 -0.08 4.64
CA ASN A 207 -19.29 1.00 3.74
C ASN A 207 -18.76 0.79 2.31
N GLY A 208 -18.05 -0.31 2.03
CA GLY A 208 -17.44 -0.53 0.72
C GLY A 208 -16.20 0.33 0.50
N SER A 209 -15.41 0.55 1.55
CA SER A 209 -14.17 1.31 1.50
C SER A 209 -12.95 0.49 1.93
N LEU A 210 -11.78 0.88 1.43
CA LEU A 210 -10.48 0.26 1.73
C LEU A 210 -9.38 1.32 1.70
N TRP A 211 -8.31 1.14 2.47
CA TRP A 211 -7.14 2.01 2.41
C TRP A 211 -6.01 1.33 1.66
N ALA A 212 -5.59 1.90 0.54
CA ALA A 212 -4.37 1.50 -0.15
C ALA A 212 -3.16 2.20 0.49
N VAL A 213 -2.09 1.47 0.71
CA VAL A 213 -0.85 1.99 1.32
C VAL A 213 0.34 1.55 0.49
N ILE A 214 1.22 2.49 0.19
CA ILE A 214 2.55 2.24 -0.36
C ILE A 214 3.57 3.01 0.48
N GLY A 215 4.69 2.40 0.78
CA GLY A 215 5.75 3.04 1.55
C GLY A 215 7.11 2.45 1.30
N ILE A 216 8.08 3.05 1.98
CA ILE A 216 9.45 2.58 2.07
C ILE A 216 9.70 2.28 3.54
N ASP A 217 10.17 1.08 3.81
CA ASP A 217 10.71 0.70 5.10
C ASP A 217 12.24 0.75 4.99
N SER A 218 12.85 1.65 5.77
CA SER A 218 14.23 2.04 5.61
C SER A 218 15.12 1.40 6.66
N GLY A 219 16.03 0.53 6.23
CA GLY A 219 17.21 0.16 7.02
C GLY A 219 18.42 1.06 6.76
N PHE A 220 18.35 2.00 5.81
CA PHE A 220 19.46 2.94 5.58
C PHE A 220 19.40 4.09 6.59
N GLU A 221 20.44 4.24 7.41
CA GLU A 221 20.58 5.34 8.37
C GLU A 221 21.00 6.64 7.67
N GLY A 222 20.04 7.32 7.07
CA GLY A 222 20.27 8.60 6.43
C GLY A 222 19.01 9.25 5.85
N VAL A 223 19.21 10.31 5.08
CA VAL A 223 18.13 11.00 4.40
C VAL A 223 17.77 10.24 3.14
N THR A 224 16.52 9.79 3.05
CA THR A 224 15.94 9.15 1.87
C THR A 224 14.83 10.03 1.33
N GLY A 225 14.87 10.37 0.05
CA GLY A 225 13.84 11.15 -0.64
C GLY A 225 13.50 10.54 -1.99
N VAL A 226 12.21 10.34 -2.26
CA VAL A 226 11.71 9.73 -3.51
C VAL A 226 10.49 10.48 -4.04
N TYR A 227 10.18 10.30 -5.32
CA TYR A 227 8.90 10.71 -5.89
C TYR A 227 8.09 9.51 -6.34
N TYR A 228 6.89 9.35 -5.80
CA TYR A 228 5.87 8.50 -6.43
C TYR A 228 5.26 9.26 -7.61
N GLN A 229 5.47 8.78 -8.84
CA GLN A 229 5.01 9.46 -10.04
C GLN A 229 3.61 9.00 -10.45
N GLN A 230 3.42 7.70 -10.53
CA GLN A 230 2.14 7.09 -10.92
C GLN A 230 1.88 5.87 -10.06
N ILE A 231 0.62 5.71 -9.66
CA ILE A 231 0.13 4.54 -8.92
C ILE A 231 -1.17 4.08 -9.58
N ALA A 232 -1.13 2.91 -10.18
CA ALA A 232 -2.32 2.22 -10.65
C ALA A 232 -2.58 0.97 -9.80
N ILE A 233 -3.83 0.77 -9.42
CA ILE A 233 -4.27 -0.36 -8.61
C ILE A 233 -5.55 -0.93 -9.23
N GLU A 234 -5.57 -2.24 -9.47
CA GLU A 234 -6.79 -2.98 -9.80
C GLU A 234 -7.21 -3.83 -8.61
N PHE A 235 -8.40 -3.54 -8.09
CA PHE A 235 -9.07 -4.27 -7.02
C PHE A 235 -9.91 -5.37 -7.66
N ILE A 236 -9.48 -6.61 -7.48
CA ILE A 236 -10.12 -7.80 -8.05
C ILE A 236 -10.83 -8.52 -6.90
N PRO A 237 -12.18 -8.66 -6.94
CA PRO A 237 -12.91 -9.42 -5.93
C PRO A 237 -12.36 -10.83 -5.81
N ALA A 238 -12.14 -11.27 -4.57
CA ALA A 238 -11.67 -12.60 -4.24
C ALA A 238 -12.71 -13.36 -3.42
N THR A 239 -12.83 -14.65 -3.68
CA THR A 239 -13.57 -15.56 -2.82
C THR A 239 -12.85 -15.78 -1.48
N ALA A 240 -13.57 -16.30 -0.49
CA ALA A 240 -12.94 -16.67 0.79
C ALA A 240 -11.89 -17.78 0.61
N GLU A 241 -12.15 -18.74 -0.28
CA GLU A 241 -11.22 -19.83 -0.62
C GLU A 241 -9.91 -19.31 -1.23
N GLU A 242 -10.01 -18.36 -2.16
CA GLU A 242 -8.85 -17.68 -2.72
C GLU A 242 -8.05 -16.86 -1.72
N ALA A 243 -8.65 -16.51 -0.58
CA ALA A 243 -7.99 -15.76 0.47
C ALA A 243 -7.27 -16.64 1.50
N GLU A 244 -7.67 -17.91 1.62
CA GLU A 244 -7.02 -18.89 2.51
C GLU A 244 -5.76 -19.48 1.90
N PHE A 245 -5.62 -19.47 0.57
CA PHE A 245 -4.45 -19.98 -0.15
C PHE A 245 -3.83 -18.88 -1.05
N PRO A 246 -3.17 -17.87 -0.45
CA PRO A 246 -2.33 -16.96 -1.23
C PRO A 246 -1.16 -17.76 -1.81
N PHE A 247 -1.06 -17.81 -3.13
CA PHE A 247 -0.03 -18.56 -3.86
C PHE A 247 1.40 -18.19 -3.44
#